data_AF-W8UP41-F1
#
_entry.id   AF-W8UP41-F1
#
_cell.length_a   1.000
_cell.length_b   1.000
_cell.length_c   1.000
_cell.angle_alpha   90.00
_cell.angle_beta   90.00
_cell.angle_gamma   90.00
#
_symmetry.space_group_name_H-M   'P 1'
#
loop_
_entity.id
_entity.type
_entity.pdbx_description
1 polymer ?
#
loop_
_entity_poly.entity_id
_entity_poly.type
_entity_poly.pdbx_seq_one_letter_code
_entity_poly.pdbx_strand_id
1 'polypeptide(L)'
;MKRILTLGLALLMLILAGCSTEVTEYRQQQPALDIFHYFQGRTEAWGMVQDRSGKQLRRFHVAIDGDVVGDTLTLHERFVYDDGEKQQRVWRIRRTGDNRYQGTAGDIEGVASGQAAGNAFHWRYSMNVEASGSRWLLHFDDWMFLQDGSHLFNKTEMKKFGITVATVTLFFTRTTAEERTAP
;
A
#
# COMPACT_ATOMS: atom_id res chain seq x y z
N MET A 1 -46.56 -9.03 11.51
CA MET A 1 -45.43 -8.21 11.99
C MET A 1 -44.15 -9.03 12.20
N LYS A 2 -44.11 -10.04 13.08
CA LYS A 2 -42.90 -10.87 13.32
C LYS A 2 -42.31 -11.52 12.07
N ARG A 3 -43.16 -12.02 11.16
CA ARG A 3 -42.74 -12.63 9.87
C ARG A 3 -42.16 -11.64 8.85
N ILE A 4 -42.59 -10.37 8.89
CA ILE A 4 -42.07 -9.30 8.02
C ILE A 4 -40.71 -8.83 8.54
N LEU A 5 -40.56 -8.77 9.88
CA LEU A 5 -39.31 -8.42 10.54
C LEU A 5 -38.21 -9.47 10.28
N THR A 6 -38.53 -10.77 10.32
CA THR A 6 -37.57 -11.83 9.99
C THR A 6 -37.21 -11.86 8.51
N LEU A 7 -38.15 -11.59 7.60
CA LEU A 7 -37.84 -11.48 6.16
C LEU A 7 -36.92 -10.28 5.86
N GLY A 8 -37.17 -9.14 6.52
CA GLY A 8 -36.33 -7.94 6.41
C GLY A 8 -34.91 -8.17 6.94
N LEU A 9 -34.77 -8.89 8.06
CA LEU A 9 -33.46 -9.22 8.63
C LEU A 9 -32.67 -10.21 7.76
N ALA A 10 -33.35 -11.21 7.18
CA ALA A 10 -32.71 -12.15 6.25
C ALA A 10 -32.26 -11.46 4.95
N LEU A 11 -33.08 -10.54 4.42
CA LEU A 11 -32.72 -9.73 3.25
C LEU A 11 -31.53 -8.81 3.56
N LEU A 12 -31.48 -8.20 4.75
CA LEU A 12 -30.35 -7.39 5.20
C LEU A 12 -29.04 -8.22 5.32
N MET A 13 -29.12 -9.46 5.81
CA MET A 13 -27.96 -10.37 5.85
C MET A 13 -27.49 -10.84 4.47
N LEU A 14 -28.39 -10.98 3.49
CA LEU A 14 -28.04 -11.31 2.10
C LEU A 14 -27.35 -10.14 1.38
N ILE A 15 -27.67 -8.90 1.73
CA ILE A 15 -27.02 -7.69 1.17
C ILE A 15 -25.63 -7.46 1.81
N LEU A 16 -25.35 -8.07 2.96
CA LEU A 16 -24.06 -8.00 3.66
C LEU A 16 -23.02 -9.01 3.14
N ALA A 17 -23.37 -9.85 2.16
CA ALA A 17 -22.40 -10.66 1.42
C ALA A 17 -21.64 -9.78 0.41
N GLY A 18 -20.79 -8.88 0.93
CA GLY A 18 -19.87 -8.12 0.09
C GLY A 18 -18.81 -9.06 -0.49
N CYS A 19 -18.63 -9.05 -1.82
CA CYS A 19 -17.44 -9.65 -2.42
C CYS A 19 -16.22 -8.82 -2.00
N SER A 20 -15.29 -9.42 -1.25
CA SER A 20 -13.93 -8.90 -1.17
C SER A 20 -13.16 -9.35 -2.40
N THR A 21 -12.40 -8.44 -3.02
CA THR A 21 -11.50 -8.79 -4.11
C THR A 21 -10.26 -9.48 -3.56
N GLU A 22 -9.95 -10.66 -4.07
CA GLU A 22 -8.71 -11.37 -3.75
C GLU A 22 -7.62 -11.01 -4.75
N VAL A 23 -6.37 -10.88 -4.28
CA VAL A 23 -5.24 -10.51 -5.18
C VAL A 23 -5.08 -11.52 -6.32
N THR A 24 -5.41 -12.79 -6.10
CA THR A 24 -5.31 -13.85 -7.10
C THR A 24 -6.22 -13.65 -8.32
N GLU A 25 -7.24 -12.79 -8.23
CA GLU A 25 -8.08 -12.43 -9.39
C GLU A 25 -7.27 -11.72 -10.49
N TYR A 26 -6.16 -11.06 -10.13
CA TYR A 26 -5.29 -10.36 -11.08
C TYR A 26 -4.27 -11.26 -11.78
N ARG A 27 -4.24 -12.58 -11.50
CA ARG A 27 -3.22 -13.54 -12.01
C ARG A 27 -3.01 -13.58 -13.53
N GLN A 28 -3.95 -13.08 -14.33
CA GLN A 28 -3.85 -13.03 -15.80
C GLN A 28 -3.50 -11.64 -16.33
N GLN A 29 -3.41 -10.63 -15.47
CA GLN A 29 -3.10 -9.25 -15.84
C GLN A 29 -1.60 -9.08 -16.10
N GLN A 30 -1.29 -8.24 -17.08
CA GLN A 30 0.07 -7.90 -17.50
C GLN A 30 0.22 -6.37 -17.55
N PRO A 31 1.44 -5.83 -17.37
CA PRO A 31 2.67 -6.55 -17.04
C PRO A 31 2.67 -7.12 -15.61
N ALA A 32 3.32 -8.26 -15.40
CA ALA A 32 3.44 -8.85 -14.06
C ALA A 32 4.35 -8.00 -13.15
N LEU A 33 3.89 -7.74 -11.93
CA LEU A 33 4.62 -6.98 -10.92
C LEU A 33 5.53 -7.91 -10.10
N ASP A 34 6.84 -7.77 -10.29
CA ASP A 34 7.84 -8.24 -9.33
C ASP A 34 8.37 -7.05 -8.52
N ILE A 35 8.00 -6.99 -7.24
CA ILE A 35 8.37 -5.89 -6.34
C ILE A 35 9.89 -5.81 -6.12
N PHE A 36 10.61 -6.94 -6.22
CA PHE A 36 12.07 -6.93 -6.08
C PHE A 36 12.70 -6.23 -7.27
N HIS A 37 12.24 -6.56 -8.48
CA HIS A 37 12.71 -5.90 -9.69
C HIS A 37 12.28 -4.43 -9.74
N TYR A 38 11.01 -4.12 -9.46
CA TYR A 38 10.46 -2.77 -9.58
C TYR A 38 11.16 -1.78 -8.65
N PHE A 39 11.36 -2.17 -7.38
CA PHE A 39 11.97 -1.28 -6.38
C PHE A 39 13.50 -1.40 -6.31
N GLN A 40 14.15 -2.28 -7.08
CA GLN A 40 15.61 -2.29 -7.15
C GLN A 40 16.14 -1.03 -7.83
N GLY A 41 17.01 -0.30 -7.13
CA GLY A 41 17.56 0.97 -7.57
C GLY A 41 16.79 2.15 -7.00
N ARG A 42 16.57 3.19 -7.82
CA ARG A 42 15.90 4.42 -7.38
C ARG A 42 14.48 4.49 -7.92
N THR A 43 13.55 4.78 -7.01
CA THR A 43 12.14 5.04 -7.30
C THR A 43 11.75 6.35 -6.63
N GLU A 44 10.91 7.15 -7.29
CA GLU A 44 10.31 8.34 -6.69
C GLU A 44 8.79 8.18 -6.68
N ALA A 45 8.12 8.79 -5.72
CA ALA A 45 6.67 8.79 -5.67
C ALA A 45 6.10 10.10 -5.17
N TRP A 46 4.91 10.44 -5.65
CA TRP A 46 4.10 11.55 -5.16
C TRP A 46 2.81 11.00 -4.59
N GLY A 47 2.45 11.46 -3.41
CA GLY A 47 1.29 10.97 -2.72
C GLY A 47 0.50 12.04 -1.99
N MET A 48 -0.71 11.65 -1.60
CA MET A 48 -1.58 12.47 -0.78
C MET A 48 -2.33 11.60 0.23
N VAL A 49 -2.61 12.20 1.39
CA VAL A 49 -3.49 11.64 2.42
C VAL A 49 -4.82 12.37 2.36
N GLN A 50 -5.92 11.63 2.33
CA GLN A 50 -7.27 12.19 2.33
C GLN A 50 -8.10 11.64 3.50
N ASP A 51 -8.97 12.47 4.06
CA ASP A 51 -9.96 12.02 5.06
C ASP A 51 -11.16 11.31 4.41
N ARG A 52 -12.12 10.89 5.24
CA ARG A 52 -13.35 10.21 4.80
C ARG A 52 -14.25 11.05 3.89
N SER A 53 -14.11 12.37 3.90
CA SER A 53 -14.84 13.28 3.01
C SER A 53 -14.12 13.48 1.67
N GLY A 54 -12.90 12.95 1.52
CA GLY A 54 -12.03 13.17 0.37
C GLY A 54 -11.20 14.45 0.45
N LYS A 55 -11.26 15.18 1.57
CA LYS A 55 -10.43 16.38 1.77
C LYS A 55 -8.96 15.96 1.85
N GLN A 56 -8.12 16.57 1.02
CA GLN A 56 -6.67 16.40 1.10
C GLN A 56 -6.16 17.00 2.41
N LEU A 57 -5.59 16.16 3.27
CA LEU A 57 -5.01 16.55 4.54
C LEU A 57 -3.53 16.94 4.39
N ARG A 58 -2.79 16.16 3.59
CA ARG A 58 -1.36 16.35 3.32
C ARG A 58 -1.01 15.84 1.93
N ARG A 59 0.09 16.33 1.38
CA ARG A 59 0.74 15.76 0.19
C ARG A 59 2.23 15.61 0.45
N PHE A 60 2.85 14.64 -0.22
CA PHE A 60 4.24 14.32 0.04
C PHE A 60 4.92 13.81 -1.22
N HIS A 61 6.24 13.98 -1.22
CA HIS A 61 7.15 13.33 -2.15
C HIS A 61 7.98 12.31 -1.36
N VAL A 62 8.23 11.14 -1.94
CA VAL A 62 9.11 10.12 -1.37
C VAL A 62 10.16 9.69 -2.37
N ALA A 63 11.43 9.74 -1.95
CA ALA A 63 12.53 9.11 -2.67
C ALA A 63 12.87 7.78 -2.01
N ILE A 64 13.00 6.73 -2.81
CA ILE A 64 13.22 5.36 -2.36
C ILE A 64 14.48 4.84 -3.04
N ASP A 65 15.45 4.38 -2.24
CA ASP A 65 16.53 3.53 -2.73
C ASP A 65 16.30 2.10 -2.27
N GLY A 66 16.16 1.18 -3.21
CA GLY A 66 16.00 -0.24 -2.94
C GLY A 66 17.26 -1.04 -3.28
N ASP A 67 17.60 -1.93 -2.36
CA ASP A 67 18.70 -2.89 -2.50
C ASP A 67 18.18 -4.32 -2.32
N VAL A 68 18.72 -5.25 -3.12
CA VAL A 68 18.31 -6.67 -3.11
C VAL A 68 19.52 -7.54 -2.79
N VAL A 69 19.45 -8.25 -1.67
CA VAL A 69 20.47 -9.23 -1.26
C VAL A 69 19.79 -10.55 -0.95
N GLY A 70 20.04 -11.55 -1.82
CA GLY A 70 19.36 -12.84 -1.76
C GLY A 70 17.84 -12.66 -1.81
N ASP A 71 17.14 -13.19 -0.80
CA ASP A 71 15.68 -13.12 -0.69
C ASP A 71 15.17 -11.88 0.05
N THR A 72 16.00 -10.86 0.26
CA THR A 72 15.64 -9.64 1.00
C THR A 72 15.75 -8.41 0.12
N LEU A 73 14.64 -7.67 0.01
CA LEU A 73 14.56 -6.32 -0.53
C LEU A 73 14.57 -5.33 0.65
N THR A 74 15.53 -4.41 0.67
CA THR A 74 15.60 -3.31 1.64
C THR A 74 15.24 -2.00 0.95
N LEU A 75 14.23 -1.29 1.45
CA LEU A 75 13.81 0.01 0.89
C LEU A 75 14.12 1.12 1.87
N HIS A 76 14.95 2.07 1.44
CA HIS A 76 15.25 3.29 2.17
C HIS A 76 14.36 4.43 1.67
N GLU A 77 13.23 4.62 2.34
CA GLU A 77 12.23 5.64 2.00
C GLU A 77 12.53 6.95 2.73
N ARG A 78 12.50 8.07 2.00
CA ARG A 78 12.67 9.42 2.53
C ARG A 78 11.54 10.31 2.06
N PHE A 79 10.66 10.65 2.99
CA PHE A 79 9.48 11.47 2.77
C PHE A 79 9.78 12.94 3.02
N VAL A 80 9.21 13.80 2.18
CA VAL A 80 9.12 15.25 2.37
C VAL A 80 7.66 15.65 2.21
N TYR A 81 7.06 16.17 3.27
CA TYR A 81 5.67 16.63 3.28
C TYR A 81 5.58 18.10 2.87
N ASP A 82 4.37 18.55 2.55
CA ASP A 82 4.08 19.90 2.08
C ASP A 82 4.28 21.00 3.14
N ASP A 83 4.27 20.65 4.42
CA ASP A 83 4.63 21.52 5.54
C ASP A 83 6.13 21.51 5.88
N GLY A 84 6.94 20.76 5.12
CA GLY A 84 8.38 20.64 5.29
C GLY A 84 8.82 19.55 6.28
N GLU A 85 7.88 18.82 6.90
CA GLU A 85 8.21 17.66 7.72
C GLU A 85 8.97 16.61 6.88
N LYS A 86 9.97 15.97 7.51
CA LYS A 86 10.75 14.90 6.89
C LYS A 86 10.64 13.64 7.73
N GLN A 87 10.37 12.52 7.06
CA GLN A 87 10.30 11.22 7.69
C GLN A 87 11.15 10.22 6.91
N GLN A 88 11.70 9.23 7.61
CA GLN A 88 12.40 8.12 7.00
C GLN A 88 11.78 6.81 7.43
N ARG A 89 11.73 5.85 6.51
CA ARG A 89 11.35 4.47 6.81
C ARG A 89 12.30 3.53 6.10
N VAL A 90 12.71 2.48 6.79
CA VAL A 90 13.55 1.43 6.23
C VAL A 90 12.79 0.12 6.29
N TRP A 91 12.21 -0.29 5.17
CA TRP A 91 11.59 -1.59 5.04
C TRP A 91 12.64 -2.67 4.80
N ARG A 92 12.46 -3.82 5.46
CA ARG A 92 13.12 -5.08 5.11
C ARG A 92 12.05 -6.08 4.74
N ILE A 93 11.96 -6.41 3.46
CA ILE A 93 10.94 -7.29 2.87
C ILE A 93 11.61 -8.58 2.44
N ARG A 94 11.17 -9.70 3.01
CA ARG A 94 11.69 -11.05 2.71
C ARG A 94 10.69 -11.84 1.87
N ARG A 95 11.17 -12.54 0.86
CA ARG A 95 10.38 -13.54 0.13
C ARG A 95 10.16 -14.77 1.02
N THR A 96 8.91 -15.20 1.16
CA THR A 96 8.54 -16.33 2.05
C THR A 96 7.90 -17.51 1.31
N GLY A 97 7.65 -17.35 0.01
CA GLY A 97 7.17 -18.37 -0.90
C GLY A 97 6.80 -17.74 -2.24
N ASP A 98 6.15 -18.52 -3.10
CA ASP A 98 5.74 -18.06 -4.42
C ASP A 98 4.79 -16.85 -4.32
N ASN A 99 5.30 -15.70 -4.76
CA ASN A 99 4.61 -14.41 -4.69
C ASN A 99 4.11 -14.03 -3.29
N ARG A 100 4.75 -14.55 -2.22
CA ARG A 100 4.43 -14.22 -0.82
C ARG A 100 5.62 -13.57 -0.13
N TYR A 101 5.31 -12.57 0.69
CA TYR A 101 6.31 -11.69 1.28
C TYR A 101 5.97 -11.36 2.73
N GLN A 102 7.00 -11.09 3.52
CA GLN A 102 6.89 -10.57 4.88
C GLN A 102 7.78 -9.35 5.04
N GLY A 103 7.35 -8.35 5.79
CA GLY A 103 8.09 -7.10 5.95
C GLY A 103 8.19 -6.62 7.39
N THR A 104 9.28 -5.91 7.69
CA THR A 104 9.45 -5.19 8.95
C THR A 104 10.01 -3.79 8.69
N ALA A 105 9.64 -2.85 9.54
CA ALA A 105 10.19 -1.50 9.57
C ALA A 105 10.09 -0.97 11.02
N GLY A 106 10.84 0.09 11.36
CA GLY A 106 10.96 0.56 12.75
C GLY A 106 9.67 1.07 13.38
N ASP A 107 8.69 1.49 12.57
CA ASP A 107 7.40 2.02 12.98
C ASP A 107 6.23 1.03 12.78
N ILE A 108 6.54 -0.18 12.32
CA ILE A 108 5.56 -1.24 12.07
C ILE A 108 5.37 -2.08 13.33
N GLU A 109 4.11 -2.31 13.70
CA GLU A 109 3.75 -3.21 14.77
C GLU A 109 3.61 -4.64 14.23
N GLY A 110 4.56 -5.51 14.59
CA GLY A 110 4.61 -6.89 14.16
C GLY A 110 5.26 -7.06 12.79
N VAL A 111 4.66 -7.91 11.95
CA VAL A 111 5.19 -8.28 10.64
C VAL A 111 4.14 -7.98 9.57
N ALA A 112 4.53 -7.19 8.57
CA ALA A 112 3.73 -6.95 7.39
C ALA A 112 3.61 -8.22 6.53
N SER A 113 2.49 -8.37 5.83
CA SER A 113 2.23 -9.52 4.96
C SER A 113 1.88 -9.06 3.55
N GLY A 114 2.47 -9.73 2.55
CA GLY A 114 2.31 -9.36 1.15
C GLY A 114 2.01 -10.54 0.25
N GLN A 115 1.20 -10.31 -0.77
CA GLN A 115 0.99 -11.26 -1.85
C GLN A 115 0.91 -10.54 -3.21
N ALA A 116 1.58 -11.08 -4.23
CA ALA A 116 1.51 -10.58 -5.61
C ALA A 116 0.75 -11.55 -6.52
N ALA A 117 0.07 -11.02 -7.55
CA ALA A 117 -0.46 -11.80 -8.66
C ALA A 117 -0.71 -10.89 -9.89
N GLY A 118 -0.20 -11.29 -11.05
CA GLY A 118 -0.23 -10.46 -12.25
C GLY A 118 0.37 -9.08 -11.98
N ASN A 119 -0.32 -8.02 -12.34
CA ASN A 119 0.14 -6.64 -12.13
C ASN A 119 -0.12 -6.10 -10.71
N ALA A 120 -0.71 -6.90 -9.81
CA ALA A 120 -1.15 -6.44 -8.50
C ALA A 120 -0.28 -6.96 -7.35
N PHE A 121 -0.11 -6.13 -6.32
CA PHE A 121 0.50 -6.49 -5.04
C PHE A 121 -0.36 -5.97 -3.89
N HIS A 122 -0.74 -6.86 -2.98
CA HIS A 122 -1.55 -6.55 -1.81
C HIS A 122 -0.70 -6.65 -0.55
N TRP A 123 -0.53 -5.54 0.15
CA TRP A 123 0.35 -5.38 1.30
C TRP A 123 -0.44 -4.92 2.52
N ARG A 124 -0.28 -5.63 3.64
CA ARG A 124 -1.03 -5.38 4.88
C ARG A 124 -0.12 -5.31 6.08
N TYR A 125 -0.29 -4.28 6.89
CA TYR A 125 0.51 -4.05 8.10
C TYR A 125 -0.24 -3.18 9.10
N SER A 126 0.34 -3.01 10.28
CA SER A 126 -0.16 -2.06 11.27
C SER A 126 0.97 -1.14 11.69
N MET A 127 0.68 0.15 11.84
CA MET A 127 1.67 1.11 12.31
C MET A 127 1.04 2.17 13.18
N ASN A 128 1.87 2.80 14.01
CA ASN A 128 1.46 3.93 14.81
C ASN A 128 1.57 5.22 14.00
N VAL A 129 0.46 5.91 13.84
CA VAL A 129 0.38 7.21 13.16
C VAL A 129 0.17 8.30 14.19
N GLU A 130 1.02 9.31 14.17
CA GLU A 130 0.83 10.53 14.96
C GLU A 130 -0.08 11.49 14.19
N ALA A 131 -1.22 11.83 14.79
CA ALA A 131 -2.18 12.77 14.22
C ALA A 131 -2.87 13.55 15.34
N SER A 132 -2.93 14.88 15.18
CA SER A 132 -3.58 15.79 16.13
C SER A 132 -3.08 15.62 17.58
N GLY A 133 -1.78 15.41 17.76
CA GLY A 133 -1.15 15.23 19.07
C GLY A 133 -1.46 13.88 19.76
N SER A 134 -2.10 12.94 19.05
CA SER A 134 -2.39 11.59 19.54
C SER A 134 -1.73 10.54 18.65
N ARG A 135 -1.35 9.41 19.26
CA ARG A 135 -0.77 8.26 18.56
C ARG A 135 -1.84 7.21 18.35
N TRP A 136 -2.06 6.82 17.10
CA TRP A 136 -3.11 5.89 16.70
C TRP A 136 -2.49 4.66 16.05
N LEU A 137 -2.73 3.48 16.61
CA LEU A 137 -2.50 2.23 15.90
C LEU A 137 -3.56 2.08 14.80
N LEU A 138 -3.13 2.13 13.55
CA LEU A 138 -3.95 1.98 12.35
C LEU A 138 -3.51 0.74 11.56
N HIS A 139 -4.45 0.11 10.89
CA HIS A 139 -4.22 -1.01 9.97
C HIS A 139 -4.21 -0.48 8.54
N PHE A 140 -3.17 -0.81 7.81
CA PHE A 140 -2.92 -0.39 6.44
C PHE A 140 -3.24 -1.54 5.49
N ASP A 141 -4.00 -1.22 4.44
CA ASP A 141 -4.49 -2.13 3.42
C ASP A 141 -4.13 -1.54 2.06
N ASP A 142 -2.91 -1.86 1.61
CA ASP A 142 -2.22 -1.24 0.49
C ASP A 142 -2.35 -2.12 -0.75
N TRP A 143 -2.94 -1.57 -1.81
CA TRP A 143 -3.00 -2.19 -3.12
C TRP A 143 -2.10 -1.45 -4.08
N MET A 144 -1.15 -2.17 -4.68
CA MET A 144 -0.29 -1.64 -5.74
C MET A 144 -0.66 -2.27 -7.08
N PHE A 145 -0.71 -1.47 -8.14
CA PHE A 145 -1.09 -1.90 -9.49
C PHE A 145 -0.11 -1.34 -10.52
N LEU A 146 0.70 -2.22 -11.11
CA LEU A 146 1.66 -1.85 -12.14
C LEU A 146 0.89 -1.46 -13.42
N GLN A 147 1.20 -0.29 -13.95
CA GLN A 147 0.55 0.25 -15.15
C GLN A 147 1.37 -0.08 -16.39
N ASP A 148 2.69 0.07 -16.30
CA ASP A 148 3.65 -0.18 -17.38
C ASP A 148 5.03 -0.53 -16.79
N GLY A 149 6.11 -0.37 -17.57
CA GLY A 149 7.47 -0.70 -17.12
C GLY A 149 8.05 0.19 -16.00
N SER A 150 7.49 1.38 -15.77
CA SER A 150 8.02 2.36 -14.81
C SER A 150 6.99 2.90 -13.83
N HIS A 151 5.70 2.88 -14.17
CA HIS A 151 4.65 3.51 -13.39
C HIS A 151 3.82 2.52 -12.57
N LEU A 152 3.68 2.79 -11.27
CA LEU A 152 2.94 1.96 -10.31
C LEU A 152 2.00 2.85 -9.49
N PHE A 153 0.72 2.51 -9.44
CA PHE A 153 -0.20 3.14 -8.48
C PHE A 153 -0.18 2.37 -7.18
N ASN A 154 -0.31 3.08 -6.05
CA ASN A 154 -0.69 2.51 -4.77
C ASN A 154 -1.92 3.23 -4.22
N LYS A 155 -2.87 2.43 -3.72
CA LYS A 155 -4.07 2.89 -3.03
C LYS A 155 -4.14 2.18 -1.70
N THR A 156 -4.26 2.96 -0.66
CA THR A 156 -4.15 2.50 0.72
C THR A 156 -5.33 2.96 1.53
N GLU A 157 -5.97 2.02 2.22
CA GLU A 157 -6.96 2.34 3.25
C GLU A 157 -6.32 2.24 4.63
N MET A 158 -6.41 3.31 5.41
CA MET A 158 -6.04 3.31 6.83
C MET A 158 -7.28 3.04 7.67
N LYS A 159 -7.28 1.94 8.42
CA LYS A 159 -8.43 1.45 9.18
C LYS A 159 -8.18 1.52 10.67
N LYS A 160 -9.20 1.96 11.42
CA LYS A 160 -9.27 1.83 12.88
C LYS A 160 -10.51 1.03 13.23
N PHE A 161 -10.35 -0.06 13.99
CA PHE A 161 -11.46 -0.98 14.33
C PHE A 161 -12.27 -1.43 13.10
N GLY A 162 -11.59 -1.69 11.98
CA GLY A 162 -12.22 -2.11 10.72
C GLY A 162 -12.86 -0.99 9.89
N ILE A 163 -12.90 0.24 10.38
CA ILE A 163 -13.49 1.39 9.69
C ILE A 163 -12.37 2.21 9.03
N THR A 164 -12.49 2.48 7.74
CA THR A 164 -11.58 3.38 7.02
C THR A 164 -11.68 4.80 7.57
N VAL A 165 -10.58 5.31 8.11
CA VAL A 165 -10.48 6.65 8.69
C VAL A 165 -9.79 7.65 7.76
N ALA A 166 -8.95 7.16 6.85
CA ALA A 166 -8.27 7.96 5.85
C ALA A 166 -7.77 7.05 4.72
N THR A 167 -7.43 7.66 3.59
CA THR A 167 -6.84 6.96 2.45
C THR A 167 -5.51 7.61 2.06
N VAL A 168 -4.60 6.82 1.52
CA VAL A 168 -3.39 7.31 0.87
C VAL A 168 -3.40 6.86 -0.58
N THR A 169 -3.09 7.78 -1.48
CA THR A 169 -2.85 7.45 -2.89
C THR A 169 -1.44 7.89 -3.24
N LEU A 170 -0.65 6.98 -3.81
CA LEU A 170 0.71 7.25 -4.28
C LEU A 170 0.83 6.84 -5.74
N PHE A 171 1.63 7.60 -6.48
CA PHE A 171 2.06 7.25 -7.82
C PHE A 171 3.58 7.18 -7.83
N PHE A 172 4.11 5.99 -8.11
CA PHE A 172 5.54 5.75 -8.22
C PHE A 172 5.98 5.84 -9.67
N THR A 173 7.16 6.40 -9.87
CA THR A 173 7.94 6.29 -11.09
C THR A 173 9.29 5.67 -10.76
N ARG A 174 9.65 4.65 -11.53
CA ARG A 174 10.99 4.09 -11.51
C ARG A 174 11.82 4.79 -12.58
N THR A 175 12.87 5.51 -12.18
CA THR A 175 13.82 6.09 -13.13
C THR A 175 14.66 4.97 -13.73
N THR A 176 14.44 4.67 -15.00
CA THR A 176 15.30 3.73 -15.74
C THR A 176 16.63 4.41 -16.07
N ALA A 177 17.67 3.63 -16.34
CA ALA A 177 18.99 4.17 -16.69
C ALA A 177 18.96 5.06 -17.95
N GLU A 178 17.99 4.89 -18.85
CA GLU A 178 17.83 5.67 -20.09
C GLU A 178 17.38 7.13 -19.84
N GLU A 179 16.53 7.38 -18.84
CA GLU A 179 16.11 8.75 -18.47
C GLU A 179 17.24 9.58 -17.84
N ARG A 180 18.33 8.93 -17.38
CA ARG A 180 19.51 9.62 -16.86
C ARG A 180 20.39 10.25 -17.94
N THR A 181 20.15 9.90 -19.21
CA THR A 181 20.93 10.37 -20.37
C THR A 181 20.14 11.25 -21.33
N ALA A 182 18.87 11.57 -21.02
CA ALA A 182 18.12 12.57 -21.77
C ALA A 182 18.72 13.97 -21.49
N PRO A 183 19.04 14.75 -22.54
CA PRO A 183 19.72 16.05 -22.41
C PRO A 183 18.87 17.14 -21.75
#